data_AF-A0A946DET5-F1
#
_entry.id   AF-A0A946DET5-F1
#
_cell.length_a   1.000
_cell.length_b   1.000
_cell.length_c   1.000
_cell.angle_alpha   90.00
_cell.angle_beta   90.00
_cell.angle_gamma   90.00
#
_symmetry.space_group_name_H-M   'P 1'
#
loop_
_entity.id
_entity.type
_entity.pdbx_description
1 polymer ?
#
loop_
_entity_poly.entity_id
_entity_poly.type
_entity_poly.pdbx_seq_one_letter_code
_entity_poly.pdbx_strand_id
1 'polypeptide(L)'
;MTRSKKLQPVVKHVDKNEQSALKAVAISQQLLQQHLNQLQQLKDYKNEYANKHSSEKGVSYSALQLQEFNRFLNQLSDTISQQQQIVAMAQREVDLKRQSWKVTRSRSDAMHKMVDRMQASELQKAEKIEQKYMDEVALRISLKTT
;
A
#
# COMPACT_ATOMS: atom_id res chain seq x y z
N MET A 1 3.42 16.88 -32.99
CA MET A 1 3.36 16.10 -31.73
C MET A 1 2.04 16.38 -31.04
N THR A 2 1.25 15.36 -30.72
CA THR A 2 -0.10 15.50 -30.13
C THR A 2 -0.06 15.90 -28.65
N ARG A 3 -1.14 16.49 -28.11
CA ARG A 3 -1.21 16.89 -26.69
C ARG A 3 -1.18 15.68 -25.76
N SER A 4 -1.84 14.58 -26.16
CA SER A 4 -1.78 13.30 -25.45
C SER A 4 -0.34 12.78 -25.27
N LYS A 5 0.48 12.84 -26.31
CA LYS A 5 1.90 12.41 -26.26
C LYS A 5 2.74 13.24 -25.29
N LYS A 6 2.41 14.52 -25.08
CA LYS A 6 3.11 15.39 -24.12
C LYS A 6 2.79 15.06 -22.66
N LEU A 7 1.66 14.41 -22.38
CA LEU A 7 1.25 14.02 -21.02
C LEU A 7 1.77 12.65 -20.59
N GLN A 8 2.28 11.82 -21.52
CA GLN A 8 2.81 10.50 -21.18
C GLN A 8 3.90 10.51 -20.08
N PRO A 9 4.84 11.47 -20.03
CA PRO A 9 5.80 11.54 -18.91
C PRO A 9 5.12 11.76 -17.56
N VAL A 10 4.04 12.55 -17.53
CA VAL A 10 3.27 12.82 -16.31
C VAL A 10 2.52 11.56 -15.86
N VAL A 11 1.93 10.82 -16.81
CA VAL A 11 1.29 9.51 -16.55
C VAL A 11 2.29 8.53 -15.94
N LYS A 12 3.46 8.35 -16.57
CA LYS A 12 4.52 7.48 -16.04
C LYS A 12 4.96 7.87 -14.63
N HIS A 13 4.99 9.17 -14.34
CA HIS A 13 5.35 9.67 -13.02
C HIS A 13 4.27 9.34 -11.97
N VAL A 14 2.98 9.53 -12.28
CA VAL A 14 1.91 9.18 -11.34
C VAL A 14 1.81 7.66 -11.13
N ASP A 15 2.01 6.85 -12.17
CA ASP A 15 2.05 5.38 -12.07
C ASP A 15 3.20 4.92 -11.16
N LYS A 16 4.40 5.50 -11.33
CA LYS A 16 5.56 5.20 -10.48
C LYS A 16 5.31 5.57 -9.02
N ASN A 17 4.60 6.67 -8.77
CA ASN A 17 4.25 7.10 -7.42
C ASN A 17 3.19 6.18 -6.79
N GLU A 18 2.19 5.74 -7.56
CA GLU A 18 1.23 4.74 -7.12
C GLU A 18 1.93 3.42 -6.74
N GLN A 19 2.80 2.92 -7.63
CA GLN A 19 3.54 1.68 -7.38
C GLN A 19 4.46 1.78 -6.15
N SER A 20 5.13 2.92 -5.97
CA SER A 20 5.95 3.18 -4.78
C SER A 20 5.11 3.19 -3.50
N ALA A 21 3.94 3.83 -3.53
CA ALA A 21 3.02 3.85 -2.39
C ALA A 21 2.47 2.46 -2.07
N LEU A 22 2.14 1.65 -3.09
CA LEU A 22 1.70 0.27 -2.90
C LEU A 22 2.79 -0.60 -2.27
N LYS A 23 4.05 -0.46 -2.70
CA LYS A 23 5.20 -1.13 -2.07
C LYS A 23 5.35 -0.72 -0.61
N ALA A 24 5.18 0.56 -0.29
CA ALA A 24 5.24 1.04 1.09
C ALA A 24 4.13 0.42 1.96
N VAL A 25 2.92 0.27 1.43
CA VAL A 25 1.83 -0.46 2.12
C VAL A 25 2.26 -1.90 2.41
N ALA A 26 2.75 -2.63 1.41
CA ALA A 26 3.16 -4.03 1.57
C ALA A 26 4.25 -4.19 2.65
N ILE A 27 5.28 -3.33 2.62
CA ILE A 27 6.36 -3.33 3.63
C ILE A 27 5.79 -3.06 5.03
N SER A 28 4.92 -2.06 5.18
CA SER A 28 4.33 -1.73 6.49
C SER A 28 3.45 -2.87 7.03
N GLN A 29 2.75 -3.60 6.16
CA GLN A 29 1.93 -4.75 6.55
C GLN A 29 2.79 -5.93 7.01
N GLN A 30 3.90 -6.18 6.31
CA GLN A 30 4.85 -7.21 6.70
C GLN A 30 5.45 -6.91 8.08
N LEU A 31 5.83 -5.65 8.32
CA LEU A 31 6.36 -5.21 9.61
C LEU A 31 5.32 -5.34 10.75
N LEU A 32 4.07 -4.96 10.50
CA LEU A 32 2.97 -5.18 11.44
C LEU A 32 2.83 -6.67 11.79
N GLN A 33 2.87 -7.55 10.79
CA GLN A 33 2.75 -8.99 11.01
C GLN A 33 3.91 -9.53 11.85
N GLN A 34 5.14 -9.04 11.63
CA GLN A 34 6.30 -9.40 12.46
C GLN A 34 6.09 -9.01 13.92
N HIS A 35 5.61 -7.79 14.19
CA HIS A 35 5.33 -7.33 15.55
C HIS A 35 4.18 -8.07 16.22
N LEU A 36 3.15 -8.46 15.47
CA LEU A 36 2.06 -9.30 15.99
C LEU A 36 2.57 -10.70 16.37
N ASN A 37 3.41 -11.30 15.53
CA ASN A 37 4.02 -12.60 15.83
C ASN A 37 4.90 -12.52 17.07
N GLN A 38 5.72 -11.48 17.21
CA GLN A 38 6.56 -11.26 18.39
C GLN A 38 5.71 -11.07 19.65
N LEU A 39 4.62 -10.31 19.57
CA LEU A 39 3.69 -10.13 20.69
C LEU A 39 3.08 -11.47 21.11
N GLN A 40 2.69 -12.30 20.15
CA GLN A 40 2.14 -13.62 20.42
C GLN A 40 3.16 -14.52 21.11
N GLN A 41 4.40 -14.57 20.60
CA GLN A 41 5.50 -15.32 21.21
C GLN A 41 5.76 -14.89 22.66
N LEU A 42 5.75 -13.60 22.96
CA LEU A 42 5.93 -13.10 24.33
C LEU A 42 4.80 -13.55 25.27
N LYS A 43 3.55 -13.53 24.78
CA LYS A 43 2.38 -14.00 25.56
C LYS A 43 2.43 -15.50 25.80
N ASP A 44 2.77 -16.28 24.79
CA ASP A 44 2.88 -17.72 24.88
C ASP A 44 4.00 -18.10 25.86
N TYR A 45 5.16 -17.47 25.73
CA TYR A 45 6.28 -17.65 26.65
C TYR A 45 5.91 -17.31 28.10
N LYS A 46 5.15 -16.22 28.34
CA LYS A 46 4.65 -15.87 29.67
C LYS A 46 3.76 -16.97 30.25
N ASN A 47 2.84 -17.49 29.45
CA ASN A 47 1.91 -18.54 29.88
C ASN A 47 2.64 -19.85 30.18
N GLU A 48 3.56 -20.25 29.30
CA GLU A 48 4.40 -21.43 29.52
C GLU A 48 5.24 -21.31 30.80
N TYR A 49 5.83 -20.14 31.03
CA TYR A 49 6.65 -19.88 32.21
C TYR A 49 5.83 -19.95 33.50
N ALA A 50 4.62 -19.36 33.52
CA ALA A 50 3.71 -19.44 34.66
C ALA A 50 3.21 -20.88 34.92
N ASN A 51 2.92 -21.63 33.86
CA ASN A 51 2.45 -23.01 33.95
C ASN A 51 3.52 -23.95 34.48
N LYS A 52 4.78 -23.84 34.03
CA LYS A 52 5.91 -24.63 34.54
C LYS A 52 6.05 -24.49 36.05
N HIS A 53 5.96 -23.26 36.55
CA HIS A 53 6.05 -22.97 37.98
C HIS A 53 4.88 -23.53 38.79
N SER A 54 3.70 -23.67 38.17
CA SER A 54 2.48 -24.20 38.80
C SER A 54 2.38 -25.73 38.74
N SER A 55 3.04 -26.37 37.76
CA SER A 55 3.01 -27.82 37.54
C SER A 55 3.91 -28.62 38.48
N GLU A 56 4.87 -27.99 39.17
CA GLU A 56 5.68 -28.61 40.22
C GLU A 56 4.88 -28.74 41.53
N LYS A 57 3.84 -29.60 41.53
CA LYS A 57 3.12 -29.96 42.75
C LYS A 57 4.04 -30.77 43.66
N GLY A 58 4.43 -30.20 44.81
CA GLY A 58 5.24 -30.86 45.84
C GLY A 58 6.59 -30.22 46.11
N VAL A 59 7.02 -29.23 45.31
CA VAL A 59 8.25 -28.46 45.56
C VAL A 59 7.90 -27.22 46.39
N SER A 60 8.47 -27.12 47.59
CA SER A 60 8.43 -25.87 48.38
C SER A 60 9.49 -24.93 47.83
N TYR A 61 9.08 -23.92 47.07
CA TYR A 61 9.97 -22.85 46.64
C TYR A 61 10.42 -22.02 47.84
N SER A 62 11.70 -21.66 47.87
CA SER A 62 12.20 -20.66 48.82
C SER A 62 11.58 -19.29 48.53
N ALA A 63 11.50 -18.43 49.55
CA ALA A 63 11.02 -17.05 49.39
C ALA A 63 11.80 -16.28 48.31
N LEU A 64 13.10 -16.55 48.17
CA LEU A 64 13.95 -15.96 47.14
C LEU A 64 13.55 -16.39 45.73
N GLN A 65 13.27 -17.69 45.51
CA GLN A 65 12.82 -18.21 44.22
C GLN A 65 11.46 -17.61 43.80
N LEU A 66 10.54 -17.46 44.76
CA LEU A 66 9.25 -16.82 44.50
C LEU A 66 9.40 -15.32 44.16
N GLN A 67 10.32 -14.61 44.81
CA GLN A 67 10.60 -13.22 44.51
C GLN A 67 11.17 -13.04 43.09
N GLU A 68 12.14 -13.87 42.71
CA GLU A 68 12.75 -13.87 41.38
C GLU A 68 11.72 -14.18 40.28
N PHE A 69 10.86 -15.19 40.52
CA PHE A 69 9.76 -15.53 39.62
C PHE A 69 8.81 -14.35 39.37
N ASN A 70 8.33 -13.70 40.44
CA ASN A 70 7.43 -12.56 40.34
C ASN A 70 8.10 -11.37 39.64
N ARG A 71 9.39 -11.12 39.93
CA ARG A 71 10.15 -10.05 39.26
C ARG A 71 10.20 -10.28 37.75
N PHE A 72 10.51 -11.50 37.31
CA PHE A 72 10.57 -11.83 35.89
C PHE A 72 9.21 -11.72 35.20
N LEU A 73 8.14 -12.21 35.85
CA LEU A 73 6.77 -12.07 35.31
C LEU A 73 6.34 -10.60 35.14
N ASN A 74 6.72 -9.74 36.08
CA ASN A 74 6.46 -8.30 35.96
C ASN A 74 7.22 -7.70 34.78
N GLN A 75 8.53 -7.97 34.67
CA GLN A 75 9.34 -7.52 33.55
C GLN A 75 8.81 -8.00 32.19
N LEU A 76 8.34 -9.25 32.11
CA LEU A 76 7.75 -9.80 30.90
C LEU A 76 6.41 -9.13 30.56
N SER A 77 5.62 -8.79 31.58
CA SER A 77 4.37 -8.04 31.40
C SER A 77 4.62 -6.62 30.88
N ASP A 78 5.64 -5.95 31.40
CA ASP A 78 6.05 -4.63 30.93
C ASP A 78 6.53 -4.69 29.47
N THR A 79 7.33 -5.70 29.13
CA THR A 79 7.80 -5.94 27.75
C THR A 79 6.63 -6.21 26.79
N ILE A 80 5.64 -7.00 27.21
CA ILE A 80 4.42 -7.24 26.43
C ILE A 80 3.65 -5.93 26.21
N SER A 81 3.51 -5.09 27.23
CA SER A 81 2.85 -3.79 27.13
C SER A 81 3.55 -2.88 26.13
N GLN A 82 4.89 -2.81 26.17
CA GLN A 82 5.68 -2.07 25.20
C GLN A 82 5.50 -2.63 23.77
N GLN A 83 5.52 -3.95 23.60
CA GLN A 83 5.29 -4.57 22.31
C GLN A 83 3.88 -4.30 21.75
N GLN A 84 2.86 -4.23 22.62
CA GLN A 84 1.51 -3.83 22.22
C GLN A 84 1.45 -2.39 21.70
N GLN A 85 2.20 -1.47 22.32
CA GLN A 85 2.32 -0.10 21.83
C GLN A 85 3.00 -0.06 20.44
N ILE A 86 4.05 -0.84 20.23
CA ILE A 86 4.72 -0.97 18.93
C ILE A 86 3.76 -1.49 17.86
N VAL A 87 2.98 -2.54 18.17
CA VAL A 87 1.92 -3.06 17.27
C VAL A 87 0.91 -1.97 16.92
N ALA A 88 0.45 -1.20 17.92
CA ALA A 88 -0.50 -0.11 17.69
C ALA A 88 0.08 0.99 16.78
N MET A 89 1.36 1.33 16.93
CA MET A 89 2.07 2.26 16.05
C MET A 89 2.20 1.72 14.63
N ALA A 90 2.59 0.45 14.48
CA ALA A 90 2.69 -0.21 13.18
C ALA A 90 1.34 -0.29 12.46
N GLN A 91 0.25 -0.53 13.18
CA GLN A 91 -1.11 -0.52 12.64
C GLN A 91 -1.47 0.86 12.08
N ARG A 92 -1.21 1.93 12.85
CA ARG A 92 -1.43 3.31 12.39
C ARG A 92 -0.60 3.63 11.15
N GLU A 93 0.66 3.17 11.10
CA GLU A 93 1.53 3.38 9.94
C GLU A 93 0.97 2.70 8.68
N VAL A 94 0.47 1.46 8.79
CA VAL A 94 -0.21 0.76 7.69
C VAL A 94 -1.39 1.59 7.18
N ASP A 95 -2.21 2.14 8.07
CA ASP A 95 -3.39 2.91 7.69
C ASP A 95 -3.02 4.24 7.01
N LEU A 96 -1.97 4.91 7.49
CA LEU A 96 -1.40 6.10 6.85
C LEU A 96 -0.87 5.80 5.44
N LYS A 97 -0.09 4.71 5.28
CA LYS A 97 0.41 4.29 3.97
C LYS A 97 -0.72 3.92 3.01
N ARG A 98 -1.76 3.23 3.50
CA ARG A 98 -2.95 2.90 2.71
C ARG A 98 -3.68 4.15 2.24
N GLN A 99 -3.83 5.15 3.10
CA GLN A 99 -4.46 6.41 2.72
C GLN A 99 -3.63 7.16 1.65
N SER A 100 -2.31 7.19 1.81
CA SER A 100 -1.41 7.75 0.79
C SER A 100 -1.54 7.02 -0.56
N TRP A 101 -1.57 5.68 -0.55
CA TRP A 101 -1.78 4.88 -1.76
C TRP A 101 -3.13 5.17 -2.43
N LYS A 102 -4.22 5.33 -1.67
CA LYS A 102 -5.52 5.71 -2.25
C LYS A 102 -5.45 7.05 -2.99
N VAL A 103 -4.74 8.02 -2.43
CA VAL A 103 -4.56 9.34 -3.07
C VAL A 103 -3.73 9.23 -4.34
N THR A 104 -2.62 8.49 -4.33
CA THR A 104 -1.78 8.32 -5.53
C THR A 104 -2.50 7.54 -6.63
N ARG A 105 -3.24 6.49 -6.27
CA ARG A 105 -4.09 5.74 -7.20
C ARG A 105 -5.18 6.60 -7.82
N SER A 106 -5.91 7.39 -7.01
CA SER A 106 -6.94 8.29 -7.55
C SER A 106 -6.36 9.31 -8.53
N ARG A 107 -5.13 9.81 -8.30
CA ARG A 107 -4.44 10.73 -9.22
C ARG A 107 -4.01 10.01 -10.50
N SER A 108 -3.50 8.80 -10.39
CA SER A 108 -3.16 7.93 -11.51
C SER A 108 -4.38 7.70 -12.42
N ASP A 109 -5.49 7.21 -11.85
CA ASP A 109 -6.75 6.97 -12.56
C ASP A 109 -7.28 8.23 -13.26
N ALA A 110 -7.20 9.39 -12.60
CA ALA A 110 -7.65 10.65 -13.17
C ALA A 110 -6.79 11.07 -14.38
N MET A 111 -5.47 10.87 -14.31
CA MET A 111 -4.55 11.18 -15.40
C MET A 111 -4.74 10.27 -16.60
N HIS A 112 -4.92 8.95 -16.38
CA HIS A 112 -5.25 8.02 -17.46
C HIS A 112 -6.54 8.42 -18.18
N LYS A 113 -7.62 8.67 -17.42
CA LYS A 113 -8.89 9.14 -17.99
C LYS A 113 -8.75 10.45 -18.79
N MET A 114 -7.89 11.36 -18.35
CA MET A 114 -7.61 12.60 -19.07
C MET A 114 -6.90 12.34 -20.40
N VAL A 115 -5.89 11.47 -20.40
CA VAL A 115 -5.15 11.10 -21.61
C VAL A 115 -6.05 10.39 -22.61
N ASP A 116 -6.89 9.45 -22.17
CA ASP A 116 -7.83 8.72 -23.03
C ASP A 116 -8.79 9.68 -23.74
N ARG A 117 -9.36 10.64 -22.98
CA ARG A 117 -10.24 11.68 -23.55
C ARG A 117 -9.51 12.56 -24.57
N MET A 118 -8.24 12.89 -24.31
CA MET A 118 -7.44 13.67 -25.26
C MET A 118 -7.15 12.88 -26.54
N GLN A 119 -6.79 11.59 -26.42
CA GLN A 119 -6.55 10.73 -27.57
C GLN A 119 -7.81 10.57 -28.43
N ALA A 120 -8.98 10.35 -27.81
CA ALA A 120 -10.25 10.28 -28.51
C ALA A 120 -10.58 11.60 -29.26
N SER A 121 -10.36 12.76 -28.62
CA SER A 121 -10.57 14.06 -29.27
C SER A 121 -9.61 14.32 -30.43
N GLU A 122 -8.36 13.86 -30.30
CA GLU A 122 -7.35 13.98 -31.36
C GLU A 122 -7.67 13.08 -32.55
N LEU A 123 -8.14 11.85 -32.31
CA LEU A 123 -8.58 10.92 -33.35
C LEU A 123 -9.76 11.49 -34.14
N GLN A 124 -10.80 11.95 -33.44
CA GLN A 124 -11.96 12.58 -34.09
C GLN A 124 -11.61 13.80 -34.93
N LYS A 125 -10.61 14.60 -34.51
CA LYS A 125 -10.14 15.74 -35.29
C LYS A 125 -9.38 15.30 -36.54
N ALA A 126 -8.56 14.25 -36.43
CA ALA A 126 -7.84 13.70 -37.57
C ALA A 126 -8.81 13.14 -38.61
N GLU A 127 -9.80 12.35 -38.19
CA GLU A 127 -10.85 11.80 -39.05
C GLU A 127 -11.62 12.90 -39.80
N LYS A 128 -12.01 13.99 -39.12
CA LYS A 128 -12.68 15.13 -39.76
C LYS A 128 -11.81 15.86 -40.79
N ILE A 129 -10.51 15.94 -40.57
CA ILE A 129 -9.58 16.56 -41.52
C ILE A 129 -9.42 15.65 -42.74
N GLU A 130 -9.27 14.35 -42.52
CA GLU A 130 -9.15 13.35 -43.58
C GLU A 130 -10.40 13.31 -44.46
N GLN A 131 -11.59 13.28 -43.85
CA GLN A 131 -12.85 13.31 -44.58
C GLN A 131 -12.97 14.56 -45.47
N LYS A 132 -12.67 15.76 -44.94
CA LYS A 132 -12.67 17.00 -45.73
C LYS A 132 -11.71 16.94 -46.91
N TYR A 133 -10.52 16.39 -46.71
CA TYR A 133 -9.53 16.25 -47.78
C TYR A 133 -10.03 15.29 -48.88
N MET A 134 -10.65 14.17 -48.51
CA MET A 134 -11.24 13.24 -49.48
C MET A 134 -12.38 13.88 -50.27
N ASP A 135 -13.25 14.64 -49.60
CA ASP A 135 -14.34 15.36 -50.26
C ASP A 135 -13.81 16.39 -51.27
N GLU A 136 -12.77 17.16 -50.91
CA GLU A 136 -12.13 18.12 -51.83
C GLU A 136 -11.47 17.43 -53.03
N VAL A 137 -10.79 16.30 -52.82
CA VAL A 137 -10.17 15.53 -53.90
C VAL A 137 -11.24 14.96 -54.83
N ALA A 138 -12.32 14.40 -54.27
CA ALA A 138 -13.44 13.87 -55.05
C ALA A 138 -14.08 14.96 -55.92
N LEU A 139 -14.32 16.15 -55.36
CA LEU A 139 -14.86 17.30 -56.10
C LEU A 139 -13.93 17.76 -57.24
N ARG A 140 -12.62 17.78 -57.02
CA ARG A 140 -11.64 18.13 -58.06
C ARG A 140 -11.60 17.10 -59.19
N ILE A 141 -11.74 15.82 -58.87
CA ILE A 141 -11.78 14.75 -59.86
C ILE A 141 -13.06 14.85 -60.70
N SER A 142 -14.22 15.07 -60.07
CA SER A 142 -15.48 15.24 -60.81
C SER A 142 -15.44 16.44 -61.77
N LEU A 143 -14.85 17.56 -61.33
CA LEU A 143 -14.72 18.77 -62.17
C LEU A 143 -13.74 18.62 -63.35
N LYS A 144 -12.78 17.69 -63.31
CA LYS A 144 -11.84 17.43 -64.42
C LYS A 144 -12.35 16.42 -65.45
N THR A 145 -13.39 15.67 -65.10
CA THR A 145 -13.96 14.61 -65.95
C THR A 145 -15.17 15.12 -66.74
N THR A 146 -15.51 16.40 -66.58
CA THR A 146 -16.56 17.13 -67.31
C THR A 146 -15.90 18.11 -68.26
#